data_AF-E1QEE2-F1
#
_entry.id   AF-E1QEE2-F1
#
_cell.length_a   1.000
_cell.length_b   1.000
_cell.length_c   1.000
_cell.angle_alpha   90.00
_cell.angle_beta   90.00
_cell.angle_gamma   90.00
#
_symmetry.space_group_name_H-M   'P 1'
#
loop_
_entity.id
_entity.type
_entity.pdbx_description
1 polymer ?
#
loop_
_entity_poly.entity_id
_entity_poly.type
_entity_poly.pdbx_seq_one_letter_code
_entity_poly.pdbx_strand_id
1 'polypeptide(L)'
;MPRKKTLDEIIFDFKKAHGNKYDYSEVVYVNCSTKVIVICPEHGKFSITPNHHAKGVGCRQCYHESQKITLVVFKERAAQYFDQHYDYSFVPPMPLTHKKIKIFCKTHNRFFFQNPRNHILGHTGCPECIASKFFDRTCRGSKIKSNSEMIQRFEERAKLVHGAKYRYDEFFPLDNTKKGKIVCPTHGEFWQTQSNHLRGSSCPHCAKKLKFAGSFKEKCAKLSVNYWRALKRRQAGLDDSHIFDKGKLVGTRSTEEIIVYGQKFSNLAAAIREYDPPASSTTIRRLIKSGLSPDDAFRYIPNPGYTNGIIYLIVHSSSQKQYVGLTTQTIERRWEDHISQANLGNIKNKHSLHAAIRNSGASAFSIAIIDHGTTKHDLEEKEKFWINMLNTRIPYGYNISRGGVSGGSNTKTVTLDGKKFKSAKSAAKYVAEKQNISFAAAKRRVSKNRINVKKRATTGNSLVKGKCYKAWSYIKHCVLNSNSKSYDHGVSLFESWSSDFMCFYRDVGEPAESNMVFARIDKDKGYFPGNCVWMTRKQLGLLRRMSSK
;
A
#
# COMPACT_ATOMS: atom_id res chain seq x y z
N MET A 1 -5.55 7.05 -2.03
CA MET A 1 -5.09 7.64 -0.77
C MET A 1 -4.20 8.82 -1.10
N PRO A 2 -4.33 9.98 -0.41
CA PRO A 2 -3.38 11.08 -0.58
C PRO A 2 -1.96 10.60 -0.24
N ARG A 3 -0.97 11.15 -0.94
CA ARG A 3 0.45 10.87 -0.70
C ARG A 3 0.76 11.18 0.77
N LYS A 4 1.49 10.28 1.45
CA LYS A 4 2.02 10.56 2.78
C LYS A 4 3.06 11.68 2.64
N LYS A 5 2.91 12.74 3.42
CA LYS A 5 3.90 13.82 3.47
C LYS A 5 5.21 13.29 4.03
N THR A 6 6.33 13.85 3.58
CA THR A 6 7.64 13.59 4.21
C THR A 6 7.77 14.39 5.51
N LEU A 7 8.81 14.10 6.30
CA LEU A 7 9.13 14.88 7.51
C LEU A 7 9.38 16.36 7.15
N ASP A 8 10.15 16.61 6.10
CA ASP A 8 10.46 17.99 5.67
C ASP A 8 9.23 18.76 5.20
N GLU A 9 8.35 18.10 4.43
CA GLU A 9 7.09 18.69 3.97
C GLU A 9 6.18 19.07 5.14
N ILE A 10 6.14 18.26 6.21
CA ILE A 10 5.31 18.57 7.38
C ILE A 10 5.92 19.66 8.27
N ILE A 11 7.25 19.69 8.42
CA ILE A 11 7.95 20.74 9.15
C ILE A 11 7.77 22.09 8.42
N PHE A 12 7.82 22.09 7.09
CA PHE A 12 7.50 23.27 6.28
C PHE A 12 6.09 23.79 6.57
N ASP A 13 5.09 22.90 6.61
CA ASP A 13 3.72 23.30 6.96
C ASP A 13 3.62 23.87 8.39
N PHE A 14 4.37 23.31 9.35
CA PHE A 14 4.41 23.82 10.72
C PHE A 14 5.02 25.22 10.79
N LYS A 15 6.15 25.44 10.12
CA LYS A 15 6.79 26.75 10.00
C LYS A 15 5.90 27.76 9.27
N LYS A 16 5.14 27.31 8.26
CA LYS A 16 4.15 28.17 7.58
C LYS A 16 3.03 28.63 8.52
N ALA A 17 2.60 27.77 9.46
CA ALA A 17 1.53 28.07 10.39
C ALA A 17 1.97 28.89 11.61
N HIS A 18 3.19 28.66 12.12
CA HIS A 18 3.66 29.22 13.40
C HIS A 18 4.93 30.07 13.29
N GLY A 19 5.52 30.21 12.10
CA GLY A 19 6.84 30.81 11.93
C GLY A 19 7.92 30.02 12.65
N ASN A 20 8.81 30.73 13.35
CA ASN A 20 9.92 30.16 14.14
C ASN A 20 9.57 29.99 15.62
N LYS A 21 8.28 29.90 15.97
CA LYS A 21 7.81 29.89 17.37
C LYS A 21 8.11 28.59 18.14
N TYR A 22 8.31 27.48 17.44
CA TYR A 22 8.52 26.17 18.06
C TYR A 22 9.78 25.51 17.49
N ASP A 23 10.42 24.71 18.33
CA ASP A 23 11.49 23.81 17.91
C ASP A 23 10.92 22.43 17.55
N TYR A 24 11.38 21.92 16.41
CA TYR A 24 10.96 20.67 15.77
C TYR A 24 12.08 19.62 15.73
N SER A 25 13.20 19.86 16.42
CA SER A 25 14.38 18.98 16.49
C SER A 25 14.04 17.52 16.87
N GLU A 26 13.06 17.31 17.75
CA GLU A 26 12.63 15.98 18.21
C GLU A 26 11.37 15.42 17.50
N VAL A 27 10.95 16.01 16.37
CA VAL A 27 9.74 15.57 15.67
C VAL A 27 10.00 14.26 14.91
N VAL A 28 9.38 13.17 15.39
CA VAL A 28 9.34 11.89 14.67
C VAL A 28 7.99 11.73 13.96
N TYR A 29 7.96 11.95 12.65
CA TYR A 29 6.73 11.91 11.86
C TYR A 29 6.42 10.52 11.29
N VAL A 30 5.27 9.95 11.67
CA VAL A 30 4.77 8.66 11.14
C VAL A 30 3.59 8.85 10.18
N ASN A 31 2.62 9.68 10.57
CA ASN A 31 1.44 10.05 9.77
C ASN A 31 0.73 11.28 10.37
N CYS A 32 -0.31 11.80 9.69
CA CYS A 32 -1.01 13.02 10.11
C CYS A 32 -1.84 12.90 11.41
N SER A 33 -2.08 11.69 11.89
CA SER A 33 -2.96 11.38 13.03
C SER A 33 -2.20 10.94 14.29
N THR A 34 -1.00 10.37 14.13
CA THR A 34 -0.11 10.04 15.25
C THR A 34 0.46 11.31 15.84
N LYS A 35 0.40 11.46 17.16
CA LYS A 35 0.93 12.64 17.85
C LYS A 35 2.45 12.71 17.69
N VAL A 36 2.95 13.93 17.53
CA VAL A 36 4.38 14.27 17.53
C VAL A 36 4.70 15.10 18.77
N ILE A 37 5.97 15.09 19.16
CA ILE A 37 6.49 15.94 20.24
C ILE A 37 7.04 17.22 19.59
N VAL A 38 6.55 18.37 20.05
CA VAL A 38 7.01 19.69 19.62
C VAL A 38 7.48 20.43 20.86
N ILE A 39 8.54 21.24 20.72
CA ILE A 39 9.14 21.96 21.84
C ILE A 39 8.71 23.43 21.77
N CYS A 40 8.03 23.89 22.82
CA CYS A 40 7.81 25.31 23.05
C CYS A 40 9.01 25.88 23.81
N PRO A 41 9.64 26.96 23.33
CA PRO A 41 10.75 27.60 24.05
C PRO A 41 10.38 28.06 25.47
N GLU A 42 9.12 28.44 25.70
CA GLU A 42 8.64 28.96 26.99
C GLU A 42 8.15 27.85 27.94
N HIS A 43 7.41 26.85 27.42
CA HIS A 43 6.71 25.85 28.24
C HIS A 43 7.21 24.42 28.08
N GLY A 44 8.27 24.22 27.29
CA GLY A 44 8.90 22.92 27.05
C GLY A 44 8.12 22.01 26.10
N LYS A 45 8.33 20.70 26.25
CA LYS A 45 7.84 19.67 25.32
C LYS A 45 6.34 19.43 25.47
N PHE A 46 5.61 19.38 24.36
CA PHE A 46 4.19 19.02 24.35
C PHE A 46 3.83 18.12 23.16
N SER A 47 2.76 17.34 23.32
CA SER A 47 2.31 16.36 22.33
C SER A 47 1.11 16.87 21.53
N ILE A 48 1.21 16.88 20.20
CA ILE A 48 0.15 17.36 19.30
C ILE A 48 0.09 16.54 18.01
N THR A 49 -1.10 16.39 17.42
CA THR A 49 -1.23 15.75 16.10
C THR A 49 -0.77 16.70 14.98
N PRO A 50 0.03 16.24 14.00
CA PRO A 50 0.50 17.08 12.89
C PRO A 50 -0.60 17.85 12.16
N ASN A 51 -1.76 17.21 11.92
CA ASN A 51 -2.87 17.85 11.21
C ASN A 51 -3.49 19.04 11.98
N HIS A 52 -3.47 19.01 13.33
CA HIS A 52 -3.92 20.16 14.12
C HIS A 52 -2.83 21.23 14.21
N HIS A 53 -1.58 20.81 14.36
CA HIS A 53 -0.47 21.73 14.46
C HIS A 53 -0.29 22.56 13.18
N ALA A 54 -0.34 21.92 12.01
CA ALA A 54 -0.32 22.58 10.70
C ALA A 54 -1.53 23.52 10.45
N LYS A 55 -2.61 23.40 11.23
CA LYS A 55 -3.78 24.32 11.18
C LYS A 55 -3.65 25.51 12.14
N GLY A 56 -2.50 25.68 12.80
CA GLY A 56 -2.27 26.78 13.73
C GLY A 56 -2.57 26.47 15.19
N VAL A 57 -2.83 25.21 15.57
CA VAL A 57 -2.95 24.85 17.00
C VAL A 57 -1.56 24.68 17.60
N GLY A 58 -1.25 25.44 18.65
CA GLY A 58 0.07 25.45 19.29
C GLY A 58 0.08 24.95 20.73
N CYS A 59 1.05 25.44 21.52
CA CYS A 59 1.15 25.16 22.94
C CYS A 59 -0.09 25.68 23.70
N ARG A 60 -0.70 24.80 24.52
CA ARG A 60 -1.88 25.14 25.33
C ARG A 60 -1.56 26.20 26.40
N GLN A 61 -0.33 26.20 26.94
CA GLN A 61 0.09 27.16 27.96
C GLN A 61 0.26 28.56 27.35
N CYS A 62 1.01 28.71 26.24
CA CYS A 62 1.06 29.98 25.48
C CYS A 62 -0.35 30.48 25.11
N TYR A 63 -1.25 29.58 24.70
CA TYR A 63 -2.62 29.97 24.39
C TYR A 63 -3.32 30.58 25.61
N HIS A 64 -3.24 29.95 26.79
CA HIS A 64 -3.86 30.50 28.00
C HIS A 64 -3.21 31.80 28.49
N GLU A 65 -1.90 31.93 28.37
CA GLU A 65 -1.18 33.15 28.73
C GLU A 65 -1.57 34.33 27.84
N SER A 66 -1.68 34.12 26.52
CA SER A 66 -2.19 35.13 25.58
C SER A 66 -3.65 35.56 25.84
N GLN A 67 -4.39 34.76 26.61
CA GLN A 67 -5.78 35.01 26.97
C GLN A 67 -5.92 35.65 28.36
N LYS A 68 -4.81 35.88 29.08
CA LYS A 68 -4.83 36.66 30.33
C LYS A 68 -5.12 38.13 29.99
N ILE A 69 -6.32 38.57 30.31
CA ILE A 69 -6.77 39.94 30.10
C ILE A 69 -6.37 40.75 31.34
N THR A 70 -5.64 41.85 31.16
CA THR A 70 -5.34 42.80 32.25
C THR A 70 -6.57 43.64 32.58
N LEU A 71 -6.62 44.27 33.75
CA LEU A 71 -7.74 45.13 34.13
C LEU A 71 -7.92 46.31 33.14
N VAL A 72 -6.83 46.81 32.56
CA VAL A 72 -6.84 47.88 31.56
C VAL A 72 -7.56 47.39 30.29
N VAL A 73 -7.12 46.28 29.71
CA VAL A 73 -7.73 45.68 28.51
C VAL A 73 -9.19 45.27 28.75
N PHE A 74 -9.52 44.86 29.98
CA PHE A 74 -10.90 44.55 30.38
C PHE A 74 -11.79 45.79 30.30
N LYS A 75 -11.37 46.92 30.88
CA LYS A 75 -12.14 48.18 30.88
C LYS A 75 -12.32 48.73 29.47
N GLU A 76 -11.26 48.72 28.65
CA GLU A 76 -11.32 49.14 27.25
C GLU A 76 -12.34 48.34 26.45
N ARG A 77 -12.29 47.00 26.52
CA ARG A 77 -13.23 46.14 25.79
C ARG A 77 -14.66 46.27 26.30
N ALA A 78 -14.85 46.42 27.60
CA ALA A 78 -16.18 46.60 28.17
C ALA A 78 -16.79 47.96 27.76
N ALA A 79 -15.97 49.02 27.70
CA ALA A 79 -16.39 50.33 27.21
C ALA A 79 -16.79 50.31 25.72
N GLN A 80 -16.17 49.49 24.87
CA GLN A 80 -16.58 49.35 23.47
C GLN A 80 -18.04 48.89 23.29
N TYR A 81 -18.57 48.08 24.21
CA TYR A 81 -19.95 47.53 24.11
C TYR A 81 -20.97 48.28 24.96
N PHE A 82 -20.53 48.86 26.08
CA PHE A 82 -21.41 49.44 27.10
C PHE A 82 -21.10 50.89 27.43
N ASP A 83 -20.13 51.49 26.75
CA ASP A 83 -19.68 52.87 26.95
C ASP A 83 -19.46 53.16 28.45
N GLN A 84 -20.05 54.24 28.99
CA GLN A 84 -19.92 54.59 30.41
C GLN A 84 -21.02 54.04 31.33
N HIS A 85 -21.83 53.06 30.89
CA HIS A 85 -23.00 52.58 31.64
C HIS A 85 -22.67 51.79 32.93
N TYR A 86 -21.44 51.27 33.05
CA TYR A 86 -21.01 50.48 34.19
C TYR A 86 -19.78 51.09 34.85
N ASP A 87 -19.69 50.93 36.17
CA ASP A 87 -18.49 51.21 36.94
C ASP A 87 -17.80 49.91 37.35
N TYR A 88 -16.49 49.87 37.10
CA TYR A 88 -15.60 48.74 37.30
C TYR A 88 -14.60 48.96 38.44
N SER A 89 -14.77 50.00 39.26
CA SER A 89 -13.86 50.33 40.37
C SER A 89 -13.78 49.23 41.44
N PHE A 90 -14.81 48.39 41.53
CA PHE A 90 -14.89 47.26 42.48
C PHE A 90 -14.42 45.92 41.88
N VAL A 91 -13.87 45.93 40.67
CA VAL A 91 -13.35 44.72 40.02
C VAL A 91 -11.94 44.43 40.55
N PRO A 92 -11.69 43.24 41.15
CA PRO A 92 -10.36 42.91 41.67
C PRO A 92 -9.31 42.78 40.55
N PRO A 93 -8.00 42.86 40.89
CA PRO A 93 -6.92 42.69 39.92
C PRO A 93 -7.05 41.38 39.13
N MET A 94 -6.84 41.47 37.81
CA MET A 94 -6.88 40.33 36.90
C MET A 94 -5.57 39.55 36.90
N PRO A 95 -5.55 38.23 36.60
CA PRO A 95 -6.62 37.44 35.99
C PRO A 95 -7.57 36.76 37.00
N LEU A 96 -8.86 36.74 36.68
CA LEU A 96 -9.86 35.99 37.44
C LEU A 96 -10.24 34.68 36.73
N THR A 97 -9.90 33.56 37.35
CA THR A 97 -10.29 32.22 36.88
C THR A 97 -11.74 31.94 37.27
N HIS A 98 -12.66 32.03 36.30
CA HIS A 98 -14.08 31.63 36.38
C HIS A 98 -14.95 32.29 37.47
N LYS A 99 -14.38 33.15 38.32
CA LYS A 99 -15.11 33.86 39.37
C LYS A 99 -15.91 35.01 38.75
N LYS A 100 -17.15 35.18 39.22
CA LYS A 100 -17.99 36.32 38.84
C LYS A 100 -17.39 37.60 39.45
N ILE A 101 -17.35 38.68 38.68
CA ILE A 101 -16.95 40.01 39.12
C ILE A 101 -18.16 40.82 39.55
N LYS A 102 -17.96 41.66 40.58
CA LYS A 102 -18.94 42.63 41.05
C LYS A 102 -18.83 43.88 40.18
N ILE A 103 -19.89 44.19 39.45
CA ILE A 103 -19.99 45.35 38.56
C ILE A 103 -21.14 46.23 39.03
N PHE A 104 -20.96 47.55 38.96
CA PHE A 104 -22.00 48.50 39.33
C PHE A 104 -22.67 49.07 38.08
N CYS A 105 -24.00 49.01 38.01
CA CYS A 105 -24.79 49.63 36.94
C CYS A 105 -25.19 51.04 37.34
N LYS A 106 -24.75 52.04 36.57
CA LYS A 106 -25.09 53.45 36.85
C LYS A 106 -26.57 53.75 36.60
N THR A 107 -27.19 53.10 35.61
CA THR A 107 -28.60 53.31 35.23
C THR A 107 -29.59 52.82 36.30
N HIS A 108 -29.31 51.68 36.93
CA HIS A 108 -30.20 51.05 37.92
C HIS A 108 -29.66 51.14 39.35
N ASN A 109 -28.57 51.88 39.55
CA ASN A 109 -27.92 52.09 40.86
C ASN A 109 -27.71 50.78 41.66
N ARG A 110 -27.27 49.70 40.99
CA ARG A 110 -27.22 48.35 41.58
C ARG A 110 -25.96 47.59 41.23
N PHE A 111 -25.47 46.81 42.19
CA PHE A 111 -24.43 45.82 41.97
C PHE A 111 -24.99 44.50 41.43
N PHE A 112 -24.30 43.93 40.46
CA PHE A 112 -24.58 42.60 39.93
C PHE A 112 -23.28 41.82 39.70
N PHE A 113 -23.41 40.50 39.61
CA PHE A 113 -22.28 39.57 39.47
C PHE A 113 -22.28 38.90 38.10
N GLN A 114 -21.19 39.05 37.35
CA GLN A 114 -21.08 38.48 36.01
C GLN A 114 -19.73 37.85 35.71
N ASN A 115 -19.72 36.93 34.74
CA ASN A 115 -18.47 36.39 34.22
C ASN A 115 -17.76 37.49 33.41
N PRO A 116 -16.48 37.83 33.71
CA PRO A 116 -15.72 38.85 32.99
C PRO A 116 -15.75 38.66 31.47
N ARG A 117 -15.64 37.40 31.00
CA ARG A 117 -15.62 37.07 29.57
C ARG A 117 -16.96 37.35 28.89
N ASN A 118 -18.08 37.02 29.53
CA ASN A 118 -19.40 37.27 28.94
C ASN A 118 -19.73 38.75 28.90
N HIS A 119 -19.22 39.50 29.88
CA HIS A 119 -19.38 40.94 29.96
C HIS A 119 -18.63 41.65 28.83
N ILE A 120 -17.32 41.44 28.67
CA ILE A 120 -16.52 42.12 27.61
C ILE A 120 -16.93 41.76 26.17
N LEU A 121 -17.70 40.68 25.97
CA LEU A 121 -18.24 40.29 24.66
C LEU A 121 -19.62 40.89 24.39
N GLY A 122 -20.17 41.69 25.31
CA GLY A 122 -21.47 42.33 25.17
C GLY A 122 -22.68 41.37 25.33
N HIS A 123 -22.45 40.10 25.67
CA HIS A 123 -23.52 39.09 25.74
C HIS A 123 -24.41 39.24 26.98
N THR A 124 -23.85 39.77 28.07
CA THR A 124 -24.56 39.93 29.35
C THR A 124 -24.19 41.27 29.98
N GLY A 125 -25.19 41.98 30.50
CA GLY A 125 -25.08 43.23 31.27
C GLY A 125 -26.08 43.20 32.43
N CYS A 126 -26.32 44.32 33.11
CA CYS A 126 -27.24 44.36 34.26
C CYS A 126 -28.58 43.66 33.92
N PRO A 127 -29.07 42.71 34.74
CA PRO A 127 -30.32 41.98 34.48
C PRO A 127 -31.51 42.89 34.23
N GLU A 128 -31.55 44.06 34.89
CA GLU A 128 -32.59 45.07 34.71
C GLU A 128 -32.38 45.83 33.38
N CYS A 129 -31.15 46.27 33.04
CA CYS A 129 -30.88 46.83 31.71
C CYS A 129 -31.26 45.87 30.57
N ILE A 130 -31.03 44.57 30.76
CA ILE A 130 -31.46 43.53 29.82
C ILE A 130 -32.99 43.51 29.78
N ALA A 131 -33.68 43.38 30.92
CA ALA A 131 -35.14 43.40 30.95
C ALA A 131 -35.74 44.65 30.27
N SER A 132 -35.15 45.83 30.49
CA SER A 132 -35.54 47.11 29.88
C SER A 132 -35.28 47.16 28.37
N LYS A 133 -34.11 46.68 27.89
CA LYS A 133 -33.80 46.57 26.44
C LYS A 133 -34.68 45.54 25.71
N PHE A 134 -35.20 44.55 26.42
CA PHE A 134 -36.13 43.57 25.87
C PHE A 134 -37.57 44.09 25.80
N PHE A 135 -37.90 45.18 26.51
CA PHE A 135 -39.20 45.84 26.43
C PHE A 135 -39.31 46.80 25.23
N ASP A 136 -38.20 47.40 24.78
CA ASP A 136 -38.21 48.50 23.80
C ASP A 136 -37.78 48.09 22.37
N ARG A 137 -38.10 46.86 21.98
CA ARG A 137 -38.11 46.46 20.56
C ARG A 137 -39.53 46.07 20.20
N THR A 138 -40.11 46.87 19.30
CA THR A 138 -41.42 46.75 18.64
C THR A 138 -41.77 45.40 17.99
N CYS A 139 -41.11 44.29 18.32
CA CYS A 139 -41.44 42.94 17.83
C CYS A 139 -40.82 41.85 18.72
N ARG A 140 -41.53 41.42 19.77
CA ARG A 140 -41.81 40.01 20.16
C ARG A 140 -42.15 39.91 21.66
N GLY A 141 -43.40 40.22 21.94
CA GLY A 141 -44.10 39.79 23.14
C GLY A 141 -45.54 39.37 22.85
N SER A 142 -45.95 39.24 21.59
CA SER A 142 -47.15 38.47 21.27
C SER A 142 -46.84 37.04 21.67
N LYS A 143 -47.52 36.54 22.71
CA LYS A 143 -47.60 35.10 22.99
C LYS A 143 -47.95 34.41 21.67
N ILE A 144 -47.00 33.78 20.99
CA ILE A 144 -47.28 32.99 19.80
C ILE A 144 -48.10 31.81 20.31
N LYS A 145 -49.40 31.82 20.01
CA LYS A 145 -50.38 30.93 20.64
C LYS A 145 -50.68 29.67 19.81
N SER A 146 -50.02 29.44 18.67
CA SER A 146 -50.26 28.23 17.88
C SER A 146 -49.02 27.64 17.20
N ASN A 147 -48.97 26.31 17.11
CA ASN A 147 -47.91 25.54 16.44
C ASN A 147 -47.85 25.83 14.92
N SER A 148 -48.99 26.20 14.32
CA SER A 148 -49.15 26.51 12.90
C SER A 148 -48.40 27.77 12.46
N GLU A 149 -48.50 28.87 13.23
CA GLU A 149 -47.80 30.13 12.92
C GLU A 149 -46.27 29.99 12.93
N MET A 150 -45.75 29.10 13.77
CA MET A 150 -44.31 28.85 13.85
C MET A 150 -43.77 28.05 12.66
N ILE A 151 -44.57 27.10 12.15
CA ILE A 151 -44.25 26.34 10.94
C ILE A 151 -44.24 27.29 9.74
N GLN A 152 -45.29 28.09 9.58
CA GLN A 152 -45.39 29.08 8.49
C GLN A 152 -44.18 30.02 8.44
N ARG A 153 -43.78 30.56 9.61
CA ARG A 153 -42.60 31.42 9.71
C ARG A 153 -41.29 30.71 9.32
N PHE A 154 -41.16 29.42 9.63
CA PHE A 154 -39.99 28.65 9.22
C PHE A 154 -39.98 28.46 7.69
N GLU A 155 -41.11 28.10 7.10
CA GLU A 155 -41.24 27.92 5.66
C GLU A 155 -40.91 29.20 4.89
N GLU A 156 -41.40 30.36 5.33
CA GLU A 156 -41.08 31.65 4.73
C GLU A 156 -39.57 31.92 4.73
N ARG A 157 -38.92 31.70 5.88
CA ARG A 157 -37.45 31.87 5.99
C ARG A 157 -36.69 30.83 5.17
N ALA A 158 -37.18 29.60 5.09
CA ALA A 158 -36.55 28.56 4.29
C ALA A 158 -36.71 28.82 2.79
N LYS A 159 -37.85 29.40 2.37
CA LYS A 159 -38.09 29.91 1.00
C LYS A 159 -37.14 31.05 0.63
N LEU A 160 -36.80 31.95 1.57
CA LEU A 160 -35.79 32.99 1.31
C LEU A 160 -34.39 32.41 1.06
N VAL A 161 -34.03 31.29 1.70
CA VAL A 161 -32.69 30.69 1.60
C VAL A 161 -32.59 29.74 0.40
N HIS A 162 -33.62 28.94 0.15
CA HIS A 162 -33.59 27.84 -0.82
C HIS A 162 -34.59 28.01 -1.98
N GLY A 163 -35.45 29.02 -1.95
CA GLY A 163 -36.60 29.14 -2.86
C GLY A 163 -37.65 28.05 -2.60
N ALA A 164 -38.36 27.64 -3.65
CA ALA A 164 -39.35 26.55 -3.59
C ALA A 164 -38.73 25.13 -3.68
N LYS A 165 -37.48 24.94 -3.22
CA LYS A 165 -36.73 23.68 -3.42
C LYS A 165 -37.13 22.52 -2.51
N TYR A 166 -37.81 22.76 -1.39
CA TYR A 166 -38.13 21.74 -0.40
C TYR A 166 -39.57 21.88 0.08
N ARG A 167 -40.17 20.75 0.49
CA ARG A 167 -41.46 20.69 1.18
C ARG A 167 -41.26 20.37 2.66
N TYR A 168 -42.15 20.89 3.50
CA TYR A 168 -42.02 20.88 4.96
C TYR A 168 -43.25 20.30 5.67
N ASP A 169 -43.99 19.44 4.96
CA ASP A 169 -45.33 18.93 5.28
C ASP A 169 -45.51 18.33 6.70
N GLU A 170 -44.44 17.92 7.39
CA GLU A 170 -44.47 17.27 8.72
C GLU A 170 -43.41 17.82 9.70
N PHE A 171 -43.07 19.12 9.62
CA PHE A 171 -42.02 19.69 10.48
C PHE A 171 -42.52 19.99 11.93
N PHE A 172 -42.47 19.00 12.83
CA PHE A 172 -42.85 19.09 14.26
C PHE A 172 -41.63 19.20 15.21
N PRO A 173 -41.76 19.78 16.43
CA PRO A 173 -41.66 21.19 16.76
C PRO A 173 -40.28 21.66 17.29
N LEU A 174 -39.95 22.91 16.93
CA LEU A 174 -39.45 24.04 17.74
C LEU A 174 -38.18 23.97 18.61
N ASP A 175 -37.45 22.88 18.60
CA ASP A 175 -36.14 22.86 19.25
C ASP A 175 -35.03 22.99 18.19
N ASN A 176 -34.24 24.08 18.27
CA ASN A 176 -33.07 24.28 17.42
C ASN A 176 -32.04 23.14 17.50
N THR A 177 -32.14 22.30 18.53
CA THR A 177 -31.27 21.14 18.73
C THR A 177 -31.81 19.86 18.07
N LYS A 178 -33.13 19.74 17.85
CA LYS A 178 -33.74 18.55 17.24
C LYS A 178 -33.78 18.67 15.72
N LYS A 179 -33.60 17.54 15.04
CA LYS A 179 -33.69 17.46 13.58
C LYS A 179 -35.16 17.29 13.19
N GLY A 180 -35.63 18.09 12.25
CA GLY A 180 -36.94 17.90 11.61
C GLY A 180 -36.80 17.26 10.24
N LYS A 181 -37.91 16.69 9.77
CA LYS A 181 -38.06 16.03 8.48
C LYS A 181 -38.29 17.07 7.38
N ILE A 182 -37.47 17.05 6.34
CA ILE A 182 -37.54 17.93 5.18
C ILE A 182 -37.60 17.06 3.94
N VAL A 183 -38.47 17.38 2.99
CA VAL A 183 -38.63 16.59 1.75
C VAL A 183 -38.00 17.32 0.58
N CYS A 184 -37.02 16.68 -0.06
CA CYS A 184 -36.48 17.13 -1.34
C CYS A 184 -37.28 16.50 -2.49
N PRO A 185 -37.83 17.27 -3.43
CA PRO A 185 -38.57 16.73 -4.58
C PRO A 185 -37.77 15.74 -5.43
N THR A 186 -36.44 15.87 -5.45
CA THR A 186 -35.57 15.03 -6.29
C THR A 186 -34.92 13.86 -5.55
N HIS A 187 -34.85 13.88 -4.22
CA HIS A 187 -34.11 12.87 -3.42
C HIS A 187 -34.89 12.32 -2.23
N GLY A 188 -36.14 12.74 -2.04
CA GLY A 188 -36.99 12.29 -0.95
C GLY A 188 -36.68 12.96 0.39
N GLU A 189 -37.12 12.31 1.47
CA GLU A 189 -37.01 12.82 2.84
C GLU A 189 -35.58 12.81 3.40
N PHE A 190 -35.24 13.83 4.18
CA PHE A 190 -33.98 13.94 4.92
C PHE A 190 -34.16 14.75 6.21
N TRP A 191 -33.20 14.64 7.13
CA TRP A 191 -33.32 15.19 8.48
C TRP A 191 -32.25 16.24 8.78
N GLN A 192 -32.67 17.45 9.16
CA GLN A 192 -31.78 18.55 9.54
C GLN A 192 -32.37 19.41 10.66
N THR A 193 -31.52 20.09 11.43
CA THR A 193 -31.98 21.10 12.40
C THR A 193 -32.36 22.40 11.67
N GLN A 194 -33.30 23.15 12.22
CA GLN A 194 -33.78 24.42 11.67
C GLN A 194 -32.63 25.39 11.41
N SER A 195 -31.75 25.61 12.40
CA SER A 195 -30.64 26.55 12.27
C SER A 195 -29.60 26.10 11.24
N ASN A 196 -29.42 24.80 11.02
CA ASN A 196 -28.52 24.31 9.97
C ASN A 196 -29.13 24.44 8.58
N HIS A 197 -30.44 24.22 8.46
CA HIS A 197 -31.16 24.35 7.20
C HIS A 197 -31.23 25.82 6.74
N LEU A 198 -31.59 26.74 7.65
CA LEU A 198 -31.64 28.18 7.39
C LEU A 198 -30.26 28.81 7.13
N ARG A 199 -29.16 28.13 7.50
CA ARG A 199 -27.80 28.51 7.10
C ARG A 199 -27.46 28.17 5.64
N GLY A 200 -28.39 27.56 4.89
CA GLY A 200 -28.18 27.18 3.50
C GLY A 200 -27.70 25.74 3.30
N SER A 201 -27.77 24.88 4.31
CA SER A 201 -27.43 23.46 4.15
C SER A 201 -28.46 22.78 3.24
N SER A 202 -28.03 22.38 2.04
CA SER A 202 -28.86 21.64 1.09
C SER A 202 -29.08 20.19 1.51
N CYS A 203 -29.99 19.49 0.80
CA CYS A 203 -30.17 18.06 0.99
C CYS A 203 -28.84 17.29 0.76
N PRO A 204 -28.55 16.20 1.50
CA PRO A 204 -27.25 15.51 1.40
C PRO A 204 -26.89 15.04 -0.02
N HIS A 205 -27.89 14.61 -0.80
CA HIS A 205 -27.70 14.16 -2.18
C HIS A 205 -27.42 15.34 -3.13
N CYS A 206 -28.20 16.42 -3.02
CA CYS A 206 -28.02 17.68 -3.72
C CYS A 206 -26.62 18.26 -3.45
N ALA A 207 -26.23 18.34 -2.17
CA ALA A 207 -24.94 18.82 -1.74
C ALA A 207 -23.79 17.95 -2.28
N LYS A 208 -23.99 16.64 -2.36
CA LYS A 208 -22.99 15.72 -2.94
C LYS A 208 -22.86 15.89 -4.45
N LYS A 209 -23.98 16.10 -5.18
CA LYS A 209 -23.96 16.42 -6.62
C LYS A 209 -23.23 17.74 -6.88
N LEU A 210 -23.53 18.78 -6.11
CA LEU A 210 -22.85 20.08 -6.20
C LEU A 210 -21.35 19.98 -5.90
N LYS A 211 -20.95 19.22 -4.87
CA LYS A 211 -19.53 18.96 -4.58
C LYS A 211 -18.81 18.16 -5.66
N PHE A 212 -19.55 17.35 -6.41
CA PHE A 212 -19.00 16.58 -7.52
C PHE A 212 -18.91 17.43 -8.80
N ALA A 213 -19.85 18.34 -9.02
CA ALA A 213 -19.89 19.25 -10.15
C ALA A 213 -18.62 20.13 -10.21
N GLY A 214 -17.99 20.18 -11.38
CA GLY A 214 -16.72 20.87 -11.63
C GLY A 214 -15.49 20.20 -11.02
N SER A 215 -15.64 19.11 -10.25
CA SER A 215 -14.51 18.47 -9.58
C SER A 215 -13.61 17.73 -10.57
N PHE A 216 -12.33 17.61 -10.23
CA PHE A 216 -11.38 16.75 -10.98
C PHE A 216 -11.90 15.31 -11.12
N LYS A 217 -12.65 14.83 -10.12
CA LYS A 217 -13.25 13.49 -10.13
C LYS A 217 -14.39 13.37 -11.15
N GLU A 218 -15.17 14.42 -11.36
CA GLU A 218 -16.17 14.47 -12.43
C GLU A 218 -15.51 14.54 -13.81
N LYS A 219 -14.47 15.39 -13.98
CA LYS A 219 -13.69 15.42 -15.23
C LYS A 219 -13.12 14.04 -15.59
N CYS A 220 -12.55 13.33 -14.60
CA CYS A 220 -12.11 11.95 -14.78
C CYS A 220 -13.25 11.01 -15.20
N ALA A 221 -14.43 11.12 -14.59
CA ALA A 221 -15.59 10.29 -14.92
C ALA A 221 -16.10 10.57 -16.34
N LYS A 222 -16.23 11.84 -16.74
CA LYS A 222 -16.67 12.25 -18.09
C LYS A 222 -15.72 11.73 -19.18
N LEU A 223 -14.42 11.79 -18.92
CA LEU A 223 -13.39 11.34 -19.87
C LEU A 223 -13.10 9.83 -19.78
N SER A 224 -13.83 9.08 -18.95
CA SER A 224 -13.60 7.65 -18.69
C SER A 224 -12.15 7.34 -18.25
N VAL A 225 -11.51 8.28 -17.55
CA VAL A 225 -10.15 8.15 -17.02
C VAL A 225 -10.19 7.67 -15.57
N ASN A 226 -9.35 6.71 -15.23
CA ASN A 226 -9.23 6.24 -13.86
C ASN A 226 -8.76 7.39 -12.93
N TYR A 227 -9.65 7.83 -12.02
CA TYR A 227 -9.41 8.93 -11.09
C TYR A 227 -8.11 8.79 -10.29
N TRP A 228 -7.81 7.59 -9.76
CA TRP A 228 -6.62 7.39 -8.93
C TRP A 228 -5.32 7.49 -9.74
N ARG A 229 -5.33 7.08 -11.01
CA ARG A 229 -4.19 7.23 -11.92
C ARG A 229 -3.99 8.69 -12.31
N ALA A 230 -5.06 9.40 -12.66
CA ALA A 230 -5.03 10.82 -12.96
C ALA A 230 -4.54 11.66 -11.76
N LEU A 231 -5.02 11.35 -10.55
CA LEU A 231 -4.59 12.02 -9.33
C LEU A 231 -3.09 11.84 -9.06
N LYS A 232 -2.55 10.64 -9.27
CA LYS A 232 -1.10 10.39 -9.11
C LYS A 232 -0.26 11.21 -10.09
N ARG A 233 -0.70 11.34 -11.34
CA ARG A 233 -0.01 12.17 -12.34
C ARG A 233 -0.02 13.64 -11.95
N ARG A 234 -1.16 14.15 -11.47
CA ARG A 234 -1.29 15.51 -10.94
C ARG A 234 -0.37 15.75 -9.74
N GLN A 235 -0.30 14.79 -8.83
CA GLN A 235 0.61 14.84 -7.67
C GLN A 235 2.09 14.76 -8.06
N ALA A 236 2.40 14.24 -9.24
CA ALA A 236 3.74 14.24 -9.81
C ALA A 236 4.07 15.52 -10.59
N GLY A 237 3.18 16.53 -10.58
CA GLY A 237 3.40 17.82 -11.24
C GLY A 237 3.03 17.87 -12.72
N LEU A 238 2.36 16.84 -13.25
CA LEU A 238 1.87 16.87 -14.63
C LEU A 238 0.65 17.78 -14.76
N ASP A 239 0.58 18.54 -15.85
CA ASP A 239 -0.54 19.42 -16.16
C ASP A 239 -1.83 18.63 -16.49
N ASP A 240 -2.99 19.22 -16.23
CA ASP A 240 -4.30 18.61 -16.47
C ASP A 240 -4.49 18.24 -17.96
N SER A 241 -3.97 19.02 -18.92
CA SER A 241 -4.00 18.68 -20.35
C SER A 241 -3.29 17.35 -20.66
N HIS A 242 -2.11 17.15 -20.08
CA HIS A 242 -1.32 15.94 -20.24
C HIS A 242 -1.93 14.74 -19.52
N ILE A 243 -2.59 14.96 -18.38
CA ILE A 243 -3.23 13.90 -17.60
C ILE A 243 -4.41 13.27 -18.35
N PHE A 244 -5.13 14.10 -19.10
CA PHE A 244 -6.38 13.75 -19.77
C PHE A 244 -6.22 13.42 -21.26
N ASP A 245 -5.03 13.56 -21.83
CA ASP A 245 -4.72 13.19 -23.21
C ASP A 245 -4.85 11.67 -23.44
N LYS A 246 -5.81 11.28 -24.29
CA LYS A 246 -6.11 9.88 -24.64
C LYS A 246 -4.92 9.17 -25.30
N GLY A 247 -4.07 9.89 -26.04
CA GLY A 247 -2.88 9.32 -26.71
C GLY A 247 -1.82 8.82 -25.72
N LYS A 248 -1.76 9.40 -24.52
CA LYS A 248 -0.81 9.02 -23.45
C LYS A 248 -1.43 8.20 -22.33
N LEU A 249 -2.75 7.96 -22.39
CA LEU A 249 -3.51 7.22 -21.38
C LEU A 249 -3.48 5.70 -21.60
N VAL A 250 -3.45 5.29 -22.87
CA VAL A 250 -3.36 3.89 -23.28
C VAL A 250 -1.94 3.40 -23.00
N GLY A 251 -1.80 2.15 -22.53
CA GLY A 251 -0.51 1.50 -22.30
C GLY A 251 0.27 1.21 -23.58
N THR A 252 0.13 2.02 -24.62
CA THR A 252 1.13 2.17 -25.67
C THR A 252 2.34 2.80 -25.00
N ARG A 253 3.20 1.94 -24.42
CA ARG A 253 4.62 2.27 -24.33
C ARG A 253 4.95 2.79 -25.72
N SER A 254 5.36 4.05 -25.88
CA SER A 254 6.05 4.44 -27.10
C SER A 254 7.25 3.52 -27.14
N THR A 255 7.13 2.47 -27.94
CA THR A 255 8.23 1.55 -28.12
C THR A 255 9.19 2.33 -28.99
N GLU A 256 10.33 2.70 -28.41
CA GLU A 256 11.41 3.34 -29.14
C GLU A 256 11.76 2.41 -30.31
N GLU A 257 11.37 2.83 -31.52
CA GLU A 257 11.68 2.11 -32.74
C GLU A 257 13.21 2.09 -32.86
N ILE A 258 13.76 0.91 -33.11
CA ILE A 258 15.20 0.71 -33.21
C ILE A 258 15.55 0.13 -34.57
N ILE A 259 16.59 0.67 -35.18
CA ILE A 259 17.17 0.13 -36.40
C ILE A 259 18.37 -0.72 -36.00
N VAL A 260 18.38 -1.99 -36.40
CA VAL A 260 19.49 -2.91 -36.19
C VAL A 260 19.79 -3.58 -37.52
N TYR A 261 21.04 -3.49 -37.99
CA TYR A 261 21.51 -3.96 -39.30
C TYR A 261 20.65 -3.45 -40.47
N GLY A 262 20.21 -2.19 -40.39
CA GLY A 262 19.35 -1.56 -41.39
C GLY A 262 17.87 -1.99 -41.36
N GLN A 263 17.48 -2.96 -40.53
CA GLN A 263 16.08 -3.37 -40.37
C GLN A 263 15.41 -2.64 -39.20
N LYS A 264 14.20 -2.13 -39.44
CA LYS A 264 13.43 -1.37 -38.45
C LYS A 264 12.58 -2.32 -37.58
N PHE A 265 12.78 -2.27 -36.26
CA PHE A 265 12.04 -3.05 -35.28
C PHE A 265 11.18 -2.17 -34.39
N SER A 266 10.00 -2.69 -34.03
CA SER A 266 9.07 -2.01 -33.12
C SER A 266 9.67 -1.72 -31.74
N ASN A 267 10.57 -2.58 -31.25
CA ASN A 267 11.33 -2.38 -30.01
C ASN A 267 12.57 -3.28 -29.96
N LEU A 268 13.49 -2.97 -29.05
CA LEU A 268 14.67 -3.77 -28.77
C LEU A 268 14.37 -5.26 -28.49
N ALA A 269 13.24 -5.59 -27.85
CA ALA A 269 12.90 -6.99 -27.57
C ALA A 269 12.38 -7.75 -28.79
N ALA A 270 11.91 -7.06 -29.84
CA ALA A 270 11.63 -7.67 -31.13
C ALA A 270 12.94 -7.98 -31.86
N ALA A 271 13.85 -7.01 -31.95
CA ALA A 271 15.18 -7.20 -32.56
C ALA A 271 15.99 -8.34 -31.91
N ILE A 272 16.01 -8.41 -30.56
CA ILE A 272 16.71 -9.49 -29.84
C ILE A 272 16.11 -10.87 -30.12
N ARG A 273 14.79 -10.98 -30.31
CA ARG A 273 14.15 -12.28 -30.61
C ARG A 273 14.46 -12.76 -32.02
N GLU A 274 14.60 -11.83 -32.96
CA GLU A 274 14.90 -12.13 -34.35
C GLU A 274 16.36 -12.55 -34.52
N TYR A 275 17.29 -11.76 -33.99
CA TYR A 275 18.73 -11.97 -34.21
C TYR A 275 19.43 -12.82 -33.14
N ASP A 276 18.75 -13.15 -32.03
CA ASP A 276 19.28 -13.94 -30.90
C ASP A 276 20.77 -13.64 -30.54
N PRO A 277 21.09 -12.37 -30.20
CA PRO A 277 22.48 -11.93 -30.05
C PRO A 277 23.18 -12.60 -28.85
N PRO A 278 24.53 -12.72 -28.91
CA PRO A 278 25.32 -13.37 -27.86
C PRO A 278 25.26 -12.66 -26.50
N ALA A 279 25.03 -11.34 -26.50
CA ALA A 279 24.88 -10.55 -25.29
C ALA A 279 23.45 -10.61 -24.72
N SER A 280 23.34 -10.57 -23.38
CA SER A 280 22.03 -10.51 -22.73
C SER A 280 21.27 -9.21 -23.07
N SER A 281 19.94 -9.26 -23.07
CA SER A 281 19.10 -8.08 -23.32
C SER A 281 19.39 -6.89 -22.39
N THR A 282 19.80 -7.19 -21.16
CA THR A 282 20.28 -6.20 -20.18
C THR A 282 21.62 -5.57 -20.58
N THR A 283 22.54 -6.37 -21.12
CA THR A 283 23.86 -5.92 -21.59
C THR A 283 23.71 -5.02 -22.81
N ILE A 284 22.94 -5.44 -23.81
CA ILE A 284 22.71 -4.69 -25.04
C ILE A 284 22.06 -3.33 -24.72
N ARG A 285 21.04 -3.32 -23.85
CA ARG A 285 20.41 -2.07 -23.40
C ARG A 285 21.39 -1.13 -22.71
N ARG A 286 22.30 -1.67 -21.89
CA ARG A 286 23.34 -0.88 -21.22
C ARG A 286 24.31 -0.27 -22.23
N LEU A 287 24.74 -1.04 -23.24
CA LEU A 287 25.69 -0.60 -24.26
C LEU A 287 25.11 0.53 -25.13
N ILE A 288 23.85 0.37 -25.57
CA ILE A 288 23.14 1.41 -26.31
C ILE A 288 23.00 2.68 -25.45
N LYS A 289 22.67 2.52 -24.16
CA LYS A 289 22.57 3.66 -23.23
C LYS A 289 23.92 4.36 -22.98
N SER A 290 25.03 3.63 -23.06
CA SER A 290 26.38 4.21 -22.98
C SER A 290 26.86 4.82 -24.30
N GLY A 291 26.00 4.87 -25.34
CA GLY A 291 26.29 5.52 -26.61
C GLY A 291 26.81 4.59 -27.71
N LEU A 292 26.83 3.27 -27.50
CA LEU A 292 27.22 2.31 -28.54
C LEU A 292 26.09 2.15 -29.57
N SER A 293 26.43 1.99 -30.85
CA SER A 293 25.42 1.79 -31.89
C SER A 293 24.63 0.49 -31.65
N PRO A 294 23.34 0.41 -32.06
CA PRO A 294 22.58 -0.82 -31.97
C PRO A 294 23.27 -2.00 -32.67
N ASP A 295 23.89 -1.78 -33.82
CA ASP A 295 24.56 -2.82 -34.60
C ASP A 295 25.77 -3.39 -33.85
N ASP A 296 26.59 -2.52 -33.27
CA ASP A 296 27.77 -2.92 -32.48
C ASP A 296 27.35 -3.56 -31.16
N ALA A 297 26.28 -3.08 -30.54
CA ALA A 297 25.75 -3.66 -29.32
C ALA A 297 25.21 -5.09 -29.53
N PHE A 298 24.68 -5.40 -30.72
CA PHE A 298 24.24 -6.74 -31.09
C PHE A 298 25.41 -7.66 -31.49
N ARG A 299 26.51 -7.11 -32.02
CA ARG A 299 27.76 -7.84 -32.29
C ARG A 299 28.60 -8.08 -31.03
N TYR A 300 28.34 -7.34 -29.96
CA TYR A 300 29.12 -7.43 -28.73
C TYR A 300 29.04 -8.83 -28.12
N ILE A 301 30.18 -9.50 -28.06
CA ILE A 301 30.35 -10.75 -27.33
C ILE A 301 30.77 -10.36 -25.90
N PRO A 302 29.92 -10.58 -24.88
CA PRO A 302 30.29 -10.27 -23.51
C PRO A 302 31.48 -11.13 -23.12
N ASN A 303 32.53 -10.52 -22.57
CA ASN A 303 33.71 -11.23 -22.09
C ASN A 303 33.27 -12.40 -21.20
N PRO A 304 33.36 -13.65 -21.68
CA PRO A 304 33.25 -14.78 -20.78
C PRO A 304 34.49 -14.65 -19.89
N GLY A 305 34.40 -14.90 -18.58
CA GLY A 305 35.55 -14.80 -17.66
C GLY A 305 36.66 -15.85 -17.92
N TYR A 306 36.98 -16.10 -19.19
CA TYR A 306 37.83 -17.13 -19.76
C TYR A 306 38.82 -16.55 -20.79
N THR A 307 38.85 -15.23 -21.00
CA THR A 307 39.71 -14.58 -22.02
C THR A 307 41.22 -14.68 -21.76
N ASN A 308 41.66 -15.45 -20.75
CA ASN A 308 43.04 -15.83 -20.47
C ASN A 308 43.04 -17.16 -19.68
N GLY A 309 42.29 -18.16 -20.13
CA GLY A 309 42.30 -19.46 -19.48
C GLY A 309 43.62 -20.17 -19.70
N ILE A 310 44.06 -20.94 -18.70
CA ILE A 310 45.33 -21.65 -18.67
C ILE A 310 45.03 -23.14 -18.55
N ILE A 311 45.70 -23.95 -19.36
CA ILE A 311 45.84 -25.39 -19.14
C ILE A 311 47.21 -25.62 -18.51
N TYR A 312 47.23 -26.33 -17.39
CA TYR A 312 48.46 -26.61 -16.64
C TYR A 312 48.65 -28.10 -16.43
N LEU A 313 49.91 -28.49 -16.32
CA LEU A 313 50.38 -29.83 -16.01
C LEU A 313 51.01 -29.83 -14.63
N ILE A 314 50.67 -30.83 -13.81
CA ILE A 314 51.37 -31.12 -12.56
C ILE A 314 52.05 -32.47 -12.69
N VAL A 315 53.35 -32.54 -12.38
CA VAL A 315 54.16 -33.76 -12.48
C VAL A 315 54.70 -34.12 -11.10
N HIS A 316 54.54 -35.39 -10.70
CA HIS A 316 55.14 -35.91 -9.48
C HIS A 316 56.55 -36.42 -9.76
N SER A 317 57.56 -35.87 -9.06
CA SER A 317 58.97 -36.05 -9.40
C SER A 317 59.45 -37.51 -9.30
N SER A 318 58.98 -38.29 -8.32
CA SER A 318 59.45 -39.67 -8.12
C SER A 318 58.68 -40.71 -8.93
N SER A 319 57.37 -40.55 -9.10
CA SER A 319 56.55 -41.53 -9.81
C SER A 319 56.29 -41.20 -11.27
N GLN A 320 56.72 -40.02 -11.74
CA GLN A 320 56.46 -39.47 -13.09
C GLN A 320 54.97 -39.42 -13.48
N LYS A 321 54.07 -39.52 -12.49
CA LYS A 321 52.62 -39.46 -12.71
C LYS A 321 52.21 -38.02 -12.91
N GLN A 322 51.30 -37.80 -13.86
CA GLN A 322 50.94 -36.48 -14.33
C GLN A 322 49.46 -36.17 -14.08
N TYR A 323 49.14 -34.88 -13.97
CA TYR A 323 47.78 -34.34 -13.86
C TYR A 323 47.64 -33.14 -14.78
N VAL A 324 46.60 -33.12 -15.61
CA VAL A 324 46.22 -31.96 -16.42
C VAL A 324 44.99 -31.30 -15.83
N GLY A 325 44.98 -29.97 -15.73
CA GLY A 325 43.81 -29.22 -15.32
C GLY A 325 43.67 -27.90 -16.07
N LEU A 326 42.46 -27.34 -16.04
CA LEU A 326 42.16 -25.99 -16.53
C LEU A 326 41.92 -25.00 -15.39
N THR A 327 42.23 -23.72 -15.61
CA THR A 327 41.91 -22.62 -14.68
C THR A 327 41.76 -21.29 -15.42
N THR A 328 41.00 -20.35 -14.84
CA THR A 328 40.94 -18.95 -15.27
C THR A 328 41.61 -18.01 -14.26
N GLN A 329 42.15 -18.56 -13.17
CA GLN A 329 42.98 -17.87 -12.18
C GLN A 329 44.46 -17.99 -12.56
N THR A 330 45.35 -17.24 -11.91
CA THR A 330 46.80 -17.43 -12.06
C THR A 330 47.22 -18.82 -11.59
N ILE A 331 48.33 -19.33 -12.13
CA ILE A 331 48.80 -20.69 -11.84
C ILE A 331 49.25 -20.85 -10.38
N GLU A 332 49.82 -19.80 -9.80
CA GLU A 332 50.25 -19.74 -8.40
C GLU A 332 49.04 -19.89 -7.47
N ARG A 333 47.99 -19.08 -7.72
CA ARG A 333 46.77 -19.15 -6.91
C ARG A 333 46.08 -20.49 -7.05
N ARG A 334 46.09 -21.06 -8.25
CA ARG A 334 45.51 -22.38 -8.48
C ARG A 334 46.28 -23.49 -7.76
N TRP A 335 47.59 -23.36 -7.65
CA TRP A 335 48.43 -24.29 -6.90
C TRP A 335 48.16 -24.23 -5.40
N GLU A 336 48.02 -23.03 -4.83
CA GLU A 336 47.59 -22.83 -3.44
C GLU A 336 46.24 -23.50 -3.16
N ASP A 337 45.27 -23.37 -4.07
CA ASP A 337 43.97 -24.03 -3.95
C ASP A 337 44.11 -25.57 -3.92
N HIS A 338 45.03 -26.15 -4.71
CA HIS A 338 45.29 -27.59 -4.72
C HIS A 338 45.89 -28.07 -3.40
N ILE A 339 46.85 -27.33 -2.84
CA ILE A 339 47.46 -27.63 -1.54
C ILE A 339 46.41 -27.53 -0.42
N SER A 340 45.64 -26.45 -0.41
CA SER A 340 44.57 -26.23 0.56
C SER A 340 43.55 -27.37 0.51
N GLN A 341 43.08 -27.76 -0.68
CA GLN A 341 42.16 -28.89 -0.86
C GLN A 341 42.76 -30.24 -0.45
N ALA A 342 44.05 -30.45 -0.70
CA ALA A 342 44.76 -31.63 -0.22
C ALA A 342 44.85 -31.70 1.30
N ASN A 343 44.81 -30.57 2.01
CA ASN A 343 44.84 -30.50 3.48
C ASN A 343 43.45 -30.58 4.13
N LEU A 344 42.35 -30.41 3.37
CA LEU A 344 40.98 -30.54 3.90
C LEU A 344 40.62 -32.01 4.20
N GLY A 345 39.92 -32.30 5.29
CA GLY A 345 39.61 -33.68 5.76
C GLY A 345 38.88 -34.65 4.81
N ASN A 346 38.46 -34.22 3.61
CA ASN A 346 37.69 -35.04 2.65
C ASN A 346 38.44 -35.26 1.32
N ILE A 347 39.08 -36.43 1.15
CA ILE A 347 39.63 -36.88 -0.13
C ILE A 347 38.59 -37.72 -0.88
N LYS A 348 38.27 -37.35 -2.12
CA LYS A 348 37.29 -38.08 -2.95
C LYS A 348 37.74 -39.47 -3.41
N ASN A 349 39.03 -39.67 -3.63
CA ASN A 349 39.61 -40.94 -4.10
C ASN A 349 41.07 -41.03 -3.63
N LYS A 350 41.51 -42.18 -3.12
CA LYS A 350 42.89 -42.45 -2.65
C LYS A 350 43.95 -42.32 -3.75
N HIS A 351 43.57 -42.42 -5.01
CA HIS A 351 44.45 -42.27 -6.18
C HIS A 351 44.39 -40.89 -6.84
N SER A 352 43.72 -39.91 -6.21
CA SER A 352 43.63 -38.55 -6.75
C SER A 352 44.91 -37.74 -6.53
N LEU A 353 45.06 -36.65 -7.29
CA LEU A 353 46.12 -35.66 -7.07
C LEU A 353 46.17 -35.17 -5.62
N HIS A 354 45.02 -34.86 -5.01
CA HIS A 354 44.96 -34.35 -3.63
C HIS A 354 45.45 -35.38 -2.61
N ALA A 355 45.18 -36.67 -2.83
CA ALA A 355 45.72 -37.74 -2.00
C ALA A 355 47.24 -37.84 -2.12
N ALA A 356 47.75 -37.73 -3.34
CA ALA A 356 49.18 -37.76 -3.61
C ALA A 356 49.92 -36.55 -3.00
N ILE A 357 49.37 -35.34 -3.10
CA ILE A 357 49.91 -34.13 -2.47
C ILE A 357 49.96 -34.29 -0.94
N ARG A 358 48.91 -34.87 -0.33
CA ARG A 358 48.88 -35.12 1.11
C ARG A 358 49.96 -36.12 1.55
N ASN A 359 50.18 -37.17 0.76
CA ASN A 359 51.09 -38.25 1.13
C ASN A 359 52.56 -37.92 0.86
N SER A 360 52.86 -37.30 -0.29
CA SER A 360 54.24 -37.02 -0.72
C SER A 360 54.71 -35.60 -0.38
N GLY A 361 53.81 -34.71 0.05
CA GLY A 361 54.08 -33.29 0.24
C GLY A 361 54.07 -32.48 -1.05
N ALA A 362 53.82 -31.17 -0.94
CA ALA A 362 53.71 -30.28 -2.11
C ALA A 362 55.04 -30.09 -2.86
N SER A 363 56.18 -30.21 -2.18
CA SER A 363 57.52 -30.11 -2.77
C SER A 363 57.87 -31.26 -3.73
N ALA A 364 57.13 -32.37 -3.68
CA ALA A 364 57.31 -33.51 -4.58
C ALA A 364 56.68 -33.30 -5.97
N PHE A 365 56.07 -32.14 -6.22
CA PHE A 365 55.35 -31.84 -7.46
C PHE A 365 55.87 -30.56 -8.11
N SER A 366 55.96 -30.58 -9.44
CA SER A 366 56.17 -29.39 -10.26
C SER A 366 54.88 -29.04 -11.01
N ILE A 367 54.63 -27.76 -11.22
CA ILE A 367 53.48 -27.24 -11.96
C ILE A 367 53.95 -26.34 -13.10
N ALA A 368 53.42 -26.53 -14.31
CA ALA A 368 53.78 -25.75 -15.49
C ALA A 368 52.56 -25.47 -16.37
N ILE A 369 52.57 -24.32 -17.06
CA ILE A 369 51.58 -24.00 -18.10
C ILE A 369 51.94 -24.79 -19.36
N ILE A 370 50.95 -25.45 -19.96
CA ILE A 370 51.13 -26.23 -21.19
C ILE A 370 50.31 -25.71 -22.37
N ASP A 371 49.24 -24.95 -22.12
CA ASP A 371 48.42 -24.37 -23.18
C ASP A 371 47.57 -23.20 -22.64
N HIS A 372 47.00 -22.40 -23.55
CA HIS A 372 46.11 -21.28 -23.25
C HIS A 372 44.78 -21.44 -23.99
N GLY A 373 43.69 -20.96 -23.41
CA GLY A 373 42.39 -20.97 -24.07
C GLY A 373 41.65 -19.64 -23.95
N THR A 374 40.79 -19.40 -24.94
CA THR A 374 40.08 -18.12 -25.12
C THR A 374 38.63 -18.18 -24.69
N THR A 375 38.03 -19.38 -24.73
CA THR A 375 36.63 -19.62 -24.38
C THR A 375 36.52 -20.83 -23.45
N LYS A 376 35.37 -20.94 -22.76
CA LYS A 376 35.08 -22.12 -21.93
C LYS A 376 35.14 -23.43 -22.73
N HIS A 377 34.59 -23.42 -23.94
CA HIS A 377 34.53 -24.61 -24.79
C HIS A 377 35.94 -25.03 -25.23
N ASP A 378 36.72 -24.05 -25.71
CA ASP A 378 38.12 -24.22 -26.12
C ASP A 378 38.98 -24.82 -24.98
N LEU A 379 38.87 -24.28 -23.75
CA LEU A 379 39.59 -24.84 -22.59
C LEU A 379 39.17 -26.27 -22.23
N GLU A 380 37.88 -26.59 -22.34
CA GLU A 380 37.37 -27.93 -22.06
C GLU A 380 37.81 -28.95 -23.14
N GLU A 381 37.98 -28.54 -24.40
CA GLU A 381 38.52 -29.37 -25.48
C GLU A 381 40.02 -29.56 -25.34
N LYS A 382 40.77 -28.50 -25.05
CA LYS A 382 42.21 -28.56 -24.80
C LYS A 382 42.56 -29.42 -23.58
N GLU A 383 41.81 -29.31 -22.48
CA GLU A 383 41.99 -30.18 -21.31
C GLU A 383 41.82 -31.66 -21.69
N LYS A 384 40.79 -32.01 -22.47
CA LYS A 384 40.58 -33.38 -22.95
C LYS A 384 41.71 -33.86 -23.86
N PHE A 385 42.16 -33.00 -24.78
CA PHE A 385 43.25 -33.29 -25.69
C PHE A 385 44.52 -33.65 -24.90
N TRP A 386 44.93 -32.80 -23.97
CA TRP A 386 46.15 -33.01 -23.17
C TRP A 386 46.04 -34.21 -22.21
N ILE A 387 44.88 -34.47 -21.60
CA ILE A 387 44.65 -35.67 -20.78
C ILE A 387 44.86 -36.95 -21.60
N ASN A 388 44.36 -36.99 -22.83
CA ASN A 388 44.50 -38.14 -23.71
C ASN A 388 45.92 -38.26 -24.24
N MET A 389 46.53 -37.16 -24.68
CA MET A 389 47.87 -37.16 -25.26
C MET A 389 48.95 -37.57 -24.26
N LEU A 390 48.84 -37.11 -23.00
CA LEU A 390 49.79 -37.43 -21.93
C LEU A 390 49.38 -38.66 -21.09
N ASN A 391 48.27 -39.30 -21.44
CA ASN A 391 47.70 -40.46 -20.73
C ASN A 391 47.62 -40.27 -19.19
N THR A 392 47.14 -39.10 -18.75
CA THR A 392 47.18 -38.72 -17.31
C THR A 392 46.06 -39.32 -16.48
N ARG A 393 45.29 -40.28 -17.02
CA ARG A 393 44.15 -40.89 -16.33
C ARG A 393 44.61 -41.97 -15.34
N ILE A 394 43.89 -42.11 -14.24
CA ILE A 394 44.10 -43.25 -13.32
C ILE A 394 43.91 -44.56 -14.12
N PRO A 395 44.84 -45.55 -14.01
CA PRO A 395 45.90 -45.67 -12.99
C PRO A 395 47.26 -45.00 -13.32
N TYR A 396 47.47 -44.56 -14.56
CA TYR A 396 48.76 -44.07 -15.09
C TYR A 396 49.07 -42.62 -14.70
N GLY A 397 48.05 -41.81 -14.42
CA GLY A 397 48.19 -40.47 -13.84
C GLY A 397 47.16 -40.20 -12.74
N TYR A 398 46.86 -38.92 -12.50
CA TYR A 398 45.98 -38.47 -11.41
C TYR A 398 44.60 -37.95 -11.86
N ASN A 399 44.34 -37.82 -13.17
CA ASN A 399 43.03 -37.40 -13.67
C ASN A 399 41.99 -38.51 -13.47
N ILE A 400 40.91 -38.20 -12.73
CA ILE A 400 39.80 -39.13 -12.45
C ILE A 400 38.80 -39.14 -13.60
N SER A 401 38.43 -37.95 -14.12
CA SER A 401 37.46 -37.80 -15.21
C SER A 401 38.17 -37.69 -16.56
N ARG A 402 37.40 -37.79 -17.65
CA ARG A 402 37.88 -37.60 -19.03
C ARG A 402 38.22 -36.12 -19.37
N GLY A 403 38.08 -35.19 -18.42
CA GLY A 403 38.20 -33.74 -18.67
C GLY A 403 36.92 -33.10 -19.24
N GLY A 404 36.92 -31.76 -19.27
CA GLY A 404 35.87 -30.92 -19.85
C GLY A 404 34.70 -30.59 -18.93
N VAL A 405 34.96 -30.47 -17.63
CA VAL A 405 33.95 -30.00 -16.68
C VAL A 405 34.58 -28.95 -15.77
N SER A 406 34.62 -27.70 -16.22
CA SER A 406 34.91 -26.57 -15.34
C SER A 406 33.89 -26.58 -14.20
N GLY A 407 34.38 -26.64 -12.96
CA GLY A 407 33.60 -26.98 -11.76
C GLY A 407 32.16 -26.47 -11.75
N GLY A 408 31.21 -27.43 -11.64
CA GLY A 408 29.82 -27.13 -11.31
C GLY A 408 28.80 -27.45 -12.39
N SER A 409 28.61 -28.73 -12.74
CA SER A 409 27.26 -29.24 -13.00
C SER A 409 27.23 -30.76 -12.87
N ASN A 410 27.07 -31.27 -11.65
CA ASN A 410 26.36 -32.54 -11.54
C ASN A 410 25.00 -32.29 -12.20
N THR A 411 24.73 -32.97 -13.31
CA THR A 411 23.43 -32.89 -13.97
C THR A 411 22.42 -33.41 -12.95
N LYS A 412 21.76 -32.50 -12.22
CA LYS A 412 20.80 -32.90 -11.20
C LYS A 412 19.69 -33.65 -11.92
N THR A 413 19.62 -34.96 -11.68
CA THR A 413 18.52 -35.79 -12.11
C THR A 413 17.25 -35.22 -11.49
N VAL A 414 16.28 -34.90 -12.34
CA VAL A 414 15.01 -34.31 -11.90
C VAL A 414 13.98 -35.42 -11.97
N THR A 415 13.37 -35.76 -10.83
CA THR A 415 12.28 -36.74 -10.78
C THR A 415 10.95 -36.00 -10.81
N LEU A 416 10.17 -36.18 -11.88
CA LEU A 416 8.83 -35.59 -12.03
C LEU A 416 7.83 -36.70 -12.36
N ASP A 417 6.68 -36.71 -11.68
CA ASP A 417 5.59 -37.69 -11.89
C ASP A 417 6.10 -39.15 -11.88
N GLY A 418 7.02 -39.48 -10.97
CA GLY A 418 7.62 -40.82 -10.88
C GLY A 418 8.65 -41.16 -11.96
N LYS A 419 8.86 -40.30 -12.97
CA LYS A 419 9.87 -40.47 -14.03
C LYS A 419 11.15 -39.70 -13.70
N LYS A 420 12.31 -40.36 -13.84
CA LYS A 420 13.64 -39.74 -13.68
C LYS A 420 14.12 -39.16 -15.00
N PHE A 421 14.43 -37.87 -15.01
CA PHE A 421 14.95 -37.15 -16.17
C PHE A 421 16.43 -36.83 -16.01
N LYS A 422 17.19 -37.05 -17.08
CA LYS A 422 18.64 -36.84 -17.17
C LYS A 422 19.05 -35.37 -16.96
N SER A 423 18.15 -34.42 -17.21
CA SER A 423 18.38 -32.99 -16.97
C SER A 423 17.08 -32.20 -16.77
N ALA A 424 17.17 -31.03 -16.13
CA ALA A 424 16.06 -30.08 -16.03
C ALA A 424 15.51 -29.65 -17.40
N LYS A 425 16.34 -29.64 -18.46
CA LYS A 425 15.93 -29.35 -19.83
C LYS A 425 14.99 -30.44 -20.37
N SER A 426 15.34 -31.72 -20.17
CA SER A 426 14.50 -32.85 -20.60
C SER A 426 13.19 -32.92 -19.82
N ALA A 427 13.22 -32.68 -18.51
CA ALA A 427 12.03 -32.55 -17.67
C ALA A 427 11.10 -31.41 -18.14
N ALA A 428 11.65 -30.26 -18.52
CA ALA A 428 10.86 -29.14 -19.04
C ALA A 428 10.19 -29.44 -20.38
N LYS A 429 10.83 -30.22 -21.27
CA LYS A 429 10.24 -30.62 -22.55
C LYS A 429 9.02 -31.52 -22.35
N TYR A 430 9.14 -32.51 -21.46
CA TYR A 430 8.02 -33.38 -21.07
C TYR A 430 6.84 -32.59 -20.49
N VAL A 431 7.08 -31.63 -19.60
CA VAL A 431 6.02 -30.80 -19.02
C VAL A 431 5.37 -29.90 -20.07
N ALA A 432 6.14 -29.38 -21.04
CA ALA A 432 5.63 -28.55 -22.13
C ALA A 432 4.63 -29.32 -22.99
N GLU A 433 5.00 -30.53 -23.39
CA GLU A 433 4.15 -31.43 -24.21
C GLU A 433 2.92 -31.89 -23.41
N LYS A 434 3.12 -32.41 -22.19
CA LYS A 434 2.03 -32.93 -21.35
C LYS A 434 0.97 -31.88 -21.03
N GLN A 435 1.38 -30.63 -20.80
CA GLN A 435 0.47 -29.55 -20.40
C GLN A 435 0.10 -28.60 -21.55
N ASN A 436 0.58 -28.86 -22.76
CA ASN A 436 0.43 -27.99 -23.94
C ASN A 436 0.77 -26.51 -23.63
N ILE A 437 1.96 -26.29 -23.07
CA ILE A 437 2.48 -24.95 -22.72
C ILE A 437 3.82 -24.68 -23.38
N SER A 438 4.22 -23.41 -23.50
CA SER A 438 5.51 -23.06 -24.09
C SER A 438 6.69 -23.61 -23.28
N PHE A 439 7.78 -23.95 -23.97
CA PHE A 439 8.99 -24.48 -23.36
C PHE A 439 9.55 -23.54 -22.27
N ALA A 440 9.50 -22.23 -22.49
CA ALA A 440 9.91 -21.23 -21.50
C ALA A 440 9.06 -21.28 -20.22
N ALA A 441 7.74 -21.46 -20.36
CA ALA A 441 6.83 -21.61 -19.22
C ALA A 441 7.09 -22.92 -18.47
N ALA A 442 7.27 -24.02 -19.18
CA ALA A 442 7.59 -25.32 -18.60
C ALA A 442 8.94 -25.29 -17.85
N LYS A 443 9.98 -24.70 -18.44
CA LYS A 443 11.31 -24.52 -17.81
C LYS A 443 11.21 -23.77 -16.48
N ARG A 444 10.38 -22.71 -16.43
CA ARG A 444 10.14 -21.93 -15.21
C ARG A 444 9.28 -22.66 -14.17
N ARG A 445 8.36 -23.53 -14.59
CA ARG A 445 7.58 -24.39 -13.69
C ARG A 445 8.46 -25.47 -13.06
N VAL A 446 9.31 -26.12 -13.85
CA VAL A 446 10.29 -27.11 -13.37
C VAL A 446 11.30 -26.48 -12.41
N SER A 447 11.85 -25.32 -12.72
CA SER A 447 12.82 -24.66 -11.83
C SER A 447 12.24 -24.22 -10.49
N LYS A 448 10.96 -23.88 -10.44
CA LYS A 448 10.24 -23.50 -9.21
C LYS A 448 9.53 -24.66 -8.51
N ASN A 449 9.67 -25.88 -9.02
CA ASN A 449 8.93 -27.05 -8.57
C ASN A 449 7.40 -26.83 -8.48
N ARG A 450 6.83 -26.17 -9.49
CA ARG A 450 5.42 -25.76 -9.57
C ARG A 450 4.73 -26.32 -10.81
N ILE A 451 4.64 -27.64 -10.86
CA ILE A 451 4.22 -28.38 -12.05
C ILE A 451 2.70 -28.45 -12.15
N ASN A 452 2.02 -28.67 -11.02
CA ASN A 452 0.55 -28.81 -10.95
C ASN A 452 -0.16 -27.48 -10.65
N VAL A 453 0.27 -26.38 -11.28
CA VAL A 453 -0.40 -25.08 -11.11
C VAL A 453 -1.51 -24.94 -12.15
N LYS A 454 -2.77 -24.93 -11.70
CA LYS A 454 -3.94 -24.64 -12.55
C LYS A 454 -3.77 -23.29 -13.27
N LYS A 455 -4.17 -23.24 -14.55
CA LYS A 455 -4.21 -21.99 -15.33
C LYS A 455 -5.06 -20.98 -14.56
N ARG A 456 -4.54 -19.77 -14.29
CA ARG A 456 -5.32 -18.71 -13.65
C ARG A 456 -6.56 -18.43 -14.52
N ALA A 457 -7.72 -18.27 -13.89
CA ALA A 457 -8.92 -17.80 -14.56
C ALA A 457 -8.62 -16.47 -15.26
N THR A 458 -9.11 -16.30 -16.49
CA THR A 458 -9.03 -15.06 -17.25
C THR A 458 -9.68 -13.91 -16.47
N THR A 459 -9.15 -12.70 -16.64
CA THR A 459 -9.65 -11.49 -15.98
C THR A 459 -11.15 -11.32 -16.28
N GLY A 460 -12.00 -11.33 -15.25
CA GLY A 460 -13.46 -11.26 -15.38
C GLY A 460 -14.19 -12.55 -14.98
N ASN A 461 -13.58 -13.72 -15.19
CA ASN A 461 -14.21 -15.04 -14.97
C ASN A 461 -13.78 -15.71 -13.65
N SER A 462 -13.24 -14.94 -12.70
CA SER A 462 -12.75 -15.50 -11.43
C SER A 462 -13.86 -15.57 -10.39
N LEU A 463 -14.35 -16.79 -10.15
CA LEU A 463 -15.33 -17.08 -9.08
C LEU A 463 -14.77 -16.83 -7.67
N VAL A 464 -13.44 -16.78 -7.51
CA VAL A 464 -12.74 -16.54 -6.22
C VAL A 464 -13.13 -15.23 -5.55
N LYS A 465 -13.58 -14.23 -6.32
CA LYS A 465 -14.04 -12.94 -5.78
C LYS A 465 -15.55 -12.89 -5.49
N GLY A 466 -16.31 -13.88 -5.97
CA GLY A 466 -17.76 -14.02 -5.80
C GLY A 466 -18.16 -14.20 -4.35
N LYS A 467 -19.44 -13.97 -4.05
CA LYS A 467 -19.96 -14.14 -2.70
C LYS A 467 -20.06 -15.61 -2.34
N CYS A 468 -20.43 -16.45 -3.30
CA CYS A 468 -20.48 -17.90 -3.14
C CYS A 468 -19.12 -18.49 -2.72
N TYR A 469 -18.04 -18.12 -3.41
CA TYR A 469 -16.69 -18.59 -3.05
C TYR A 469 -16.25 -18.12 -1.65
N LYS A 470 -16.57 -16.88 -1.28
CA LYS A 470 -16.27 -16.36 0.07
C LYS A 470 -17.05 -17.12 1.14
N ALA A 471 -18.31 -17.48 0.89
CA ALA A 471 -19.10 -18.30 1.80
C ALA A 471 -18.47 -19.69 1.94
N TRP A 472 -18.17 -20.38 0.83
CA TRP A 472 -17.48 -21.68 0.84
C TRP A 472 -16.16 -21.66 1.62
N SER A 473 -15.30 -20.68 1.33
CA SER A 473 -14.02 -20.53 2.01
C SER A 473 -14.19 -20.23 3.50
N TYR A 474 -15.22 -19.48 3.89
CA TYR A 474 -15.53 -19.19 5.29
C TYR A 474 -16.00 -20.44 6.04
N ILE A 475 -16.87 -21.25 5.43
CA ILE A 475 -17.34 -22.52 6.02
C ILE A 475 -16.17 -23.47 6.26
N LYS A 476 -15.31 -23.66 5.26
CA LYS A 476 -14.10 -24.48 5.43
C LYS A 476 -13.23 -23.98 6.58
N HIS A 477 -13.11 -22.67 6.74
CA HIS A 477 -12.38 -22.08 7.85
C HIS A 477 -13.08 -22.34 9.20
N CYS A 478 -14.41 -22.22 9.27
CA CYS A 478 -15.18 -22.50 10.49
C CYS A 478 -15.18 -23.97 10.92
N VAL A 479 -15.06 -24.92 9.98
CA VAL A 479 -15.10 -26.36 10.28
C VAL A 479 -13.71 -26.99 10.41
N LEU A 480 -12.71 -26.51 9.68
CA LEU A 480 -11.38 -27.14 9.64
C LEU A 480 -10.35 -26.46 10.56
N ASN A 481 -10.59 -25.21 10.99
CA ASN A 481 -9.65 -24.47 11.82
C ASN A 481 -10.10 -24.39 13.27
N SER A 482 -9.73 -25.40 14.07
CA SER A 482 -10.04 -25.50 15.50
C SER A 482 -9.53 -24.31 16.34
N ASN A 483 -8.52 -23.58 15.86
CA ASN A 483 -7.96 -22.40 16.55
C ASN A 483 -8.73 -21.11 16.26
N SER A 484 -9.78 -21.15 15.44
CA SER A 484 -10.56 -19.95 15.11
C SER A 484 -11.58 -19.63 16.20
N LYS A 485 -11.75 -18.33 16.52
CA LYS A 485 -12.89 -17.85 17.32
C LYS A 485 -14.26 -18.11 16.67
N SER A 486 -14.29 -18.39 15.37
CA SER A 486 -15.50 -18.74 14.62
C SER A 486 -15.57 -20.23 14.30
N TYR A 487 -14.84 -21.07 15.06
CA TYR A 487 -14.88 -22.51 14.91
C TYR A 487 -16.24 -23.05 15.40
N ASP A 488 -16.91 -23.82 14.55
CA ASP A 488 -18.16 -24.49 14.91
C ASP A 488 -17.85 -25.87 15.49
N HIS A 489 -17.88 -26.00 16.83
CA HIS A 489 -17.62 -27.26 17.51
C HIS A 489 -18.69 -28.32 17.19
N GLY A 490 -18.27 -29.51 16.75
CA GLY A 490 -19.17 -30.65 16.54
C GLY A 490 -19.98 -30.64 15.25
N VAL A 491 -19.75 -29.68 14.34
CA VAL A 491 -20.49 -29.54 13.09
C VAL A 491 -19.66 -30.05 11.91
N SER A 492 -20.22 -30.97 11.11
CA SER A 492 -19.55 -31.54 9.93
C SER A 492 -19.80 -30.72 8.66
N LEU A 493 -18.89 -30.82 7.69
CA LEU A 493 -19.03 -30.26 6.34
C LEU A 493 -19.32 -31.39 5.36
N PHE A 494 -20.31 -31.21 4.48
CA PHE A 494 -20.63 -32.16 3.41
C PHE A 494 -19.37 -32.47 2.58
N GLU A 495 -19.07 -33.75 2.41
CA GLU A 495 -17.79 -34.22 1.89
C GLU A 495 -17.50 -33.67 0.48
N SER A 496 -18.52 -33.66 -0.39
CA SER A 496 -18.41 -33.12 -1.74
C SER A 496 -18.10 -31.61 -1.76
N TRP A 497 -18.50 -30.87 -0.73
CA TRP A 497 -18.17 -29.45 -0.60
C TRP A 497 -16.75 -29.26 -0.05
N SER A 498 -16.21 -30.20 0.74
CA SER A 498 -14.85 -30.07 1.29
C SER A 498 -13.78 -30.12 0.22
N SER A 499 -13.93 -30.99 -0.79
CA SER A 499 -12.94 -31.27 -1.82
C SER A 499 -13.05 -30.38 -3.05
N ASP A 500 -14.27 -30.00 -3.46
CA ASP A 500 -14.50 -29.22 -4.69
C ASP A 500 -15.49 -28.06 -4.52
N PHE A 501 -15.01 -26.85 -4.83
CA PHE A 501 -15.85 -25.66 -4.85
C PHE A 501 -16.95 -25.74 -5.91
N MET A 502 -16.74 -26.41 -7.05
CA MET A 502 -17.77 -26.49 -8.10
C MET A 502 -19.00 -27.29 -7.64
N CYS A 503 -18.80 -28.30 -6.76
CA CYS A 503 -19.90 -29.01 -6.13
C CYS A 503 -20.71 -28.08 -5.21
N PHE A 504 -20.02 -27.28 -4.37
CA PHE A 504 -20.69 -26.24 -3.56
C PHE A 504 -21.44 -25.23 -4.43
N TYR A 505 -20.82 -24.75 -5.51
CA TYR A 505 -21.39 -23.75 -6.39
C TYR A 505 -22.67 -24.25 -7.10
N ARG A 506 -22.70 -25.51 -7.51
CA ARG A 506 -23.88 -26.12 -8.14
C ARG A 506 -25.06 -26.21 -7.17
N ASP A 507 -24.80 -26.56 -5.91
CA ASP A 507 -25.85 -26.78 -4.93
C ASP A 507 -26.35 -25.47 -4.31
N VAL A 508 -25.47 -24.47 -4.16
CA VAL A 508 -25.77 -23.21 -3.43
C VAL A 508 -25.95 -22.00 -4.36
N GLY A 509 -25.21 -21.94 -5.47
CA GLY A 509 -25.22 -20.81 -6.39
C GLY A 509 -24.74 -19.48 -5.80
N GLU A 510 -24.79 -18.41 -6.61
CA GLU A 510 -24.65 -17.03 -6.12
C GLU A 510 -25.96 -16.55 -5.49
N PRO A 511 -25.91 -15.64 -4.50
CA PRO A 511 -27.12 -15.08 -3.94
C PRO A 511 -27.89 -14.27 -4.99
N ALA A 512 -29.21 -14.37 -4.96
CA ALA A 512 -30.09 -13.59 -5.83
C ALA A 512 -29.89 -12.07 -5.65
N GLU A 513 -29.62 -11.62 -4.43
CA GLU A 513 -29.36 -10.21 -4.12
C GLU A 513 -27.99 -9.97 -3.45
N SER A 514 -27.41 -8.81 -3.75
CA SER A 514 -26.12 -8.39 -3.20
C SER A 514 -26.12 -8.11 -1.69
N ASN A 515 -27.25 -8.13 -1.02
CA ASN A 515 -27.40 -7.89 0.43
C ASN A 515 -27.52 -9.20 1.25
N MET A 516 -27.69 -10.35 0.59
CA MET A 516 -27.91 -11.64 1.27
C MET A 516 -26.64 -12.17 1.94
N VAL A 517 -26.86 -12.97 2.98
CA VAL A 517 -25.85 -13.68 3.77
C VAL A 517 -26.13 -15.18 3.73
N PHE A 518 -25.06 -15.97 3.71
CA PHE A 518 -25.17 -17.42 3.76
C PHE A 518 -25.27 -17.87 5.20
N ALA A 519 -26.26 -18.69 5.54
CA ALA A 519 -26.48 -19.16 6.89
C ALA A 519 -27.03 -20.59 6.92
N ARG A 520 -26.82 -21.28 8.06
CA ARG A 520 -27.47 -22.54 8.38
C ARG A 520 -28.91 -22.28 8.84
N ILE A 521 -29.84 -23.16 8.45
CA ILE A 521 -31.24 -23.15 8.89
C ILE A 521 -31.31 -23.65 10.34
N ASP A 522 -30.69 -24.80 10.60
CA ASP A 522 -30.52 -25.41 11.91
C ASP A 522 -29.05 -25.33 12.32
N LYS A 523 -28.78 -24.80 13.52
CA LYS A 523 -27.42 -24.58 14.01
C LYS A 523 -26.75 -25.85 14.51
N ASP A 524 -27.53 -26.82 14.96
CA ASP A 524 -27.04 -28.06 15.56
C ASP A 524 -26.68 -29.09 14.49
N LYS A 525 -27.09 -28.84 13.25
CA LYS A 525 -26.79 -29.67 12.08
C LYS A 525 -25.60 -29.16 11.28
N GLY A 526 -24.98 -30.11 10.56
CA GLY A 526 -23.88 -29.90 9.61
C GLY A 526 -24.14 -28.89 8.49
N TYR A 527 -23.09 -28.55 7.76
CA TYR A 527 -23.19 -27.81 6.51
C TYR A 527 -23.43 -28.74 5.33
N PHE A 528 -24.66 -28.78 4.82
CA PHE A 528 -25.07 -29.55 3.63
C PHE A 528 -26.20 -28.82 2.88
N PRO A 529 -26.50 -29.18 1.61
CA PRO A 529 -27.43 -28.42 0.76
C PRO A 529 -28.80 -28.13 1.40
N GLY A 530 -29.39 -29.12 2.10
CA GLY A 530 -30.70 -28.97 2.75
C GLY A 530 -30.73 -28.15 4.04
N ASN A 531 -29.57 -27.83 4.63
CA ASN A 531 -29.48 -27.05 5.88
C ASN A 531 -28.86 -25.67 5.69
N CYS A 532 -28.55 -25.27 4.46
CA CYS A 532 -27.84 -24.03 4.19
C CYS A 532 -28.54 -23.22 3.11
N VAL A 533 -28.73 -21.92 3.33
CA VAL A 533 -29.43 -21.07 2.36
C VAL A 533 -28.92 -19.63 2.40
N TRP A 534 -29.09 -18.93 1.27
CA TRP A 534 -28.96 -17.48 1.20
C TRP A 534 -30.21 -16.81 1.76
N MET A 535 -30.03 -15.93 2.74
CA MET A 535 -31.13 -15.18 3.33
C MET A 535 -30.72 -13.74 3.65
N THR A 536 -31.69 -12.85 3.79
CA THR A 536 -31.44 -11.49 4.24
C THR A 536 -31.08 -11.45 5.72
N ARG A 537 -30.40 -10.39 6.18
CA ARG A 537 -30.08 -10.21 7.61
C ARG A 537 -31.34 -10.17 8.50
N LYS A 538 -32.47 -9.69 7.96
CA LYS A 538 -33.75 -9.65 8.67
C LYS A 538 -34.31 -11.06 8.88
N GLN A 539 -34.31 -11.90 7.83
CA GLN A 539 -34.72 -13.30 7.92
C GLN A 539 -33.85 -14.10 8.88
N LEU A 540 -32.52 -13.93 8.81
CA LEU A 540 -31.60 -14.57 9.76
C LEU A 540 -31.86 -14.15 11.21
N GLY A 541 -32.21 -12.87 11.43
CA GLY A 541 -32.58 -12.38 12.76
C GLY A 541 -33.86 -13.01 13.30
N LEU A 542 -34.86 -13.23 12.45
CA LEU A 542 -36.11 -13.91 12.81
C LEU A 542 -35.87 -15.39 13.13
N LEU A 543 -35.15 -16.09 12.25
CA LEU A 543 -34.79 -17.50 12.44
C LEU A 543 -34.08 -17.71 13.79
N ARG A 544 -33.10 -16.85 14.11
CA ARG A 544 -32.37 -16.93 15.39
C ARG A 544 -33.23 -16.68 16.62
N ARG A 545 -34.31 -15.88 16.51
CA ARG A 545 -35.25 -15.66 17.61
C ARG A 545 -36.17 -16.85 17.83
N MET A 546 -36.52 -17.56 16.76
CA MET A 546 -37.36 -18.76 16.83
C MET A 546 -36.61 -19.95 17.43
N SER A 547 -35.32 -20.12 17.12
CA SER A 547 -34.48 -21.19 17.68
C SER A 547 -33.95 -20.91 19.11
N SER A 548 -34.34 -19.80 19.74
CA SER A 548 -33.93 -19.43 21.11
C SER A 548 -35.09 -19.50 22.12
N LYS A 549 -36.24 -20.02 21.69
CA LYS A 549 -37.31 -20.55 22.54
C LYS A 549 -37.24 -22.06 22.46
#